data_AF-A0A6G0Q4A0-F1
#
_entry.id   AF-A0A6G0Q4A0-F1
#
_cell.length_a   1.000
_cell.length_b   1.000
_cell.length_c   1.000
_cell.angle_alpha   90.00
_cell.angle_beta   90.00
_cell.angle_gamma   90.00
#
_symmetry.space_group_name_H-M   'P 1'
#
loop_
_entity.id
_entity.type
_entity.pdbx_description
1 polymer ?
#
loop_
_entity_poly.entity_id
_entity_poly.type
_entity_poly.pdbx_seq_one_letter_code
_entity_poly.pdbx_strand_id
1 'polypeptide(L)'
;MPFEAKGTGKRSHTKIRATGCCARVNARVKLRRGGGEGFHLVVKAKGTHNHALSPHTWYNYASNRHIQDEELREEVAVMSRAGAKPKGILAYLRAKTGKRTVLRDVHNMIQDAKKRFDSGLTDGDRALKVLDEFCEGAPGNTAEVVLDSGSGVVRVITFQSARMRRLFAAFPEVVLVDSTHNTNSNRYKLFSFAIHDVFGRVSNQC
;
A
#
# COMPACT_ATOMS: atom_id res chain seq x y z
N MET A 1 0.27 -9.26 32.83
CA MET A 1 1.11 -8.11 32.44
C MET A 1 0.38 -7.34 31.33
N PRO A 2 -0.07 -6.10 31.55
CA PRO A 2 -0.62 -5.27 30.48
C PRO A 2 0.51 -4.90 29.51
N PHE A 3 0.21 -4.85 28.21
CA PHE A 3 1.18 -4.53 27.17
C PHE A 3 1.46 -3.01 27.12
N GLU A 4 2.73 -2.61 27.20
CA GLU A 4 3.19 -1.24 26.97
C GLU A 4 3.71 -1.07 25.54
N ALA A 5 3.17 -0.08 24.83
CA ALA A 5 3.57 0.24 23.46
C ALA A 5 4.99 0.83 23.41
N LYS A 6 5.96 0.08 22.87
CA LYS A 6 7.38 0.48 22.76
C LYS A 6 7.69 1.51 21.66
N GLY A 7 6.68 2.02 20.96
CA GLY A 7 6.85 2.95 19.85
C GLY A 7 6.30 4.32 20.17
N THR A 8 7.17 5.32 20.33
CA THR A 8 6.73 6.72 20.15
C THR A 8 6.47 6.86 18.66
N GLY A 9 5.20 6.92 18.23
CA GLY A 9 4.78 6.96 16.82
C GLY A 9 5.20 8.23 16.07
N LYS A 10 6.47 8.64 16.14
CA LYS A 10 7.03 9.78 15.41
C LYS A 10 7.55 9.27 14.07
N ARG A 11 6.65 9.10 13.10
CA ARG A 11 7.03 9.02 11.69
C ARG A 11 7.69 10.35 11.31
N SER A 12 8.96 10.31 10.91
CA SER A 12 9.62 11.47 10.31
C SER A 12 9.02 11.73 8.93
N HIS A 13 7.91 12.46 8.90
CA HIS A 13 7.44 12.99 7.63
C HIS A 13 8.49 13.97 7.13
N THR A 14 9.02 13.76 5.92
CA THR A 14 9.65 14.81 5.13
C THR A 14 8.57 15.85 4.85
N LYS A 15 8.35 16.73 5.83
CA LYS A 15 7.44 17.85 5.73
C LYS A 15 8.13 18.83 4.78
N ILE A 16 7.67 18.90 3.54
CA ILE A 16 7.63 20.20 2.87
C ILE A 16 6.66 21.00 3.75
N ARG A 17 7.19 21.68 4.77
CA ARG A 17 6.39 22.48 5.67
C ARG A 17 5.76 23.60 4.83
N ALA A 18 4.49 23.91 5.10
CA ALA A 18 3.92 25.15 4.62
C ALA A 18 4.85 26.29 5.05
N THR A 19 5.38 27.05 4.10
CA THR A 19 6.37 28.10 4.35
C THR A 19 5.75 29.33 5.01
N GLY A 20 4.42 29.35 5.18
CA GLY A 20 3.67 30.51 5.65
C GLY A 20 3.86 31.72 4.73
N CYS A 21 4.21 31.50 3.45
CA CYS A 21 4.58 32.57 2.55
C CYS A 21 3.43 33.57 2.40
N CYS A 22 3.73 34.84 2.69
CA CYS A 22 2.76 35.93 2.58
C CYS A 22 2.71 36.55 1.18
N ALA A 23 3.61 36.12 0.27
CA ALA A 23 3.62 36.55 -1.12
C ALA A 23 2.36 36.05 -1.84
N ARG A 24 1.58 36.98 -2.41
CA ARG A 24 0.35 36.71 -3.14
C ARG A 24 0.32 37.54 -4.41
N VAL A 25 0.01 36.91 -5.53
CA VAL A 25 -0.28 37.59 -6.80
C VAL A 25 -1.74 37.34 -7.14
N ASN A 26 -2.51 38.42 -7.26
CA ASN A 26 -3.90 38.37 -7.69
C ASN A 26 -4.01 39.00 -9.08
N ALA A 27 -4.36 38.20 -10.08
CA ALA A 27 -4.69 38.69 -11.41
C ALA A 27 -6.21 38.70 -11.58
N ARG A 28 -6.77 39.82 -12.04
CA ARG A 28 -8.19 39.93 -12.40
C ARG A 28 -8.38 40.67 -13.70
N VAL A 29 -9.38 40.27 -14.46
CA VAL A 29 -9.75 40.94 -15.70
C VAL A 29 -10.62 42.15 -15.37
N LYS A 30 -10.32 43.30 -15.98
CA LYS A 30 -11.17 44.49 -15.91
C LYS A 30 -11.46 45.03 -17.29
N LEU A 31 -12.69 45.50 -17.48
CA LEU A 31 -13.06 46.27 -18.66
C LEU A 31 -12.26 47.58 -18.69
N ARG A 32 -11.78 47.96 -19.87
CA ARG A 32 -11.11 49.26 -20.06
C ARG A 32 -12.11 50.37 -19.73
N ARG A 33 -11.74 51.31 -18.85
CA ARG A 33 -12.59 52.48 -18.57
C ARG A 33 -12.45 53.47 -19.72
N GLY A 34 -13.58 54.00 -20.22
CA GLY A 34 -13.62 55.00 -21.30
C GLY A 34 -14.23 54.54 -22.63
N GLY A 35 -15.05 53.49 -22.66
CA GLY A 35 -15.83 53.12 -23.85
C GLY A 35 -15.08 52.43 -24.98
N GLY A 36 -13.77 52.18 -24.84
CA GLY A 36 -13.02 51.36 -25.79
C GLY A 36 -13.26 49.87 -25.55
N GLU A 37 -13.56 49.13 -26.62
CA GLU A 37 -13.63 47.66 -26.58
C GLU A 37 -12.29 47.08 -26.07
N GLY A 38 -12.37 46.24 -25.05
CA GLY A 38 -11.22 45.47 -24.58
C GLY A 38 -11.14 45.27 -23.07
N PHE A 39 -10.44 44.21 -22.70
CA PHE A 39 -10.13 43.85 -21.32
C PHE A 39 -8.65 44.11 -21.03
N HIS A 40 -8.34 44.50 -19.79
CA HIS A 40 -6.96 44.51 -19.28
C HIS A 40 -6.84 43.64 -18.05
N LEU A 41 -5.69 42.98 -17.91
CA LEU A 41 -5.30 42.23 -16.73
C LEU A 41 -4.79 43.21 -15.67
N VAL A 42 -5.49 43.31 -14.55
CA VAL A 42 -5.01 44.01 -13.36
C VAL A 42 -4.35 42.99 -12.44
N VAL A 43 -3.04 43.12 -12.31
CA VAL A 43 -2.24 42.30 -11.39
C VAL A 43 -1.94 43.11 -10.13
N LYS A 44 -2.24 42.54 -8.97
CA LYS A 44 -1.84 43.06 -7.65
C LYS A 44 -0.99 42.03 -6.94
N ALA A 45 0.27 42.38 -6.70
CA ALA A 45 1.16 41.61 -5.84
C ALA A 45 1.17 42.20 -4.42
N LYS A 46 1.19 41.35 -3.39
CA LYS A 46 1.35 41.74 -1.99
C LYS A 46 2.33 40.78 -1.31
N GLY A 47 3.23 41.32 -0.48
CA GLY A 47 4.18 40.55 0.30
C GLY A 47 5.47 40.21 -0.45
N THR A 48 6.43 39.62 0.26
CA THR A 48 7.71 39.14 -0.26
C THR A 48 7.93 37.68 0.15
N HIS A 49 8.71 36.93 -0.63
CA HIS A 49 9.01 35.54 -0.29
C HIS A 49 9.95 35.50 0.92
N ASN A 50 9.55 34.76 1.96
CA ASN A 50 10.33 34.49 3.16
C ASN A 50 11.15 33.18 3.05
N HIS A 51 11.31 32.65 1.84
CA HIS A 51 12.03 31.41 1.57
C HIS A 51 12.68 31.47 0.19
N ALA A 52 13.74 30.69 -0.01
CA ALA A 52 14.40 30.58 -1.30
C ALA A 52 13.43 30.06 -2.37
N LEU A 53 13.40 30.73 -3.52
CA LEU A 53 12.76 30.26 -4.72
C LEU A 53 13.80 29.51 -5.54
N SER A 54 13.56 28.23 -5.78
CA SER A 54 14.37 27.45 -6.71
C SER A 54 13.47 26.61 -7.60
N PRO A 55 13.88 26.33 -8.85
CA PRO A 55 13.18 25.37 -9.71
C PRO A 55 13.02 24.02 -9.00
N HIS A 56 14.03 23.60 -8.24
CA HIS A 56 13.97 22.39 -7.42
C HIS A 56 12.83 22.44 -6.40
N THR A 57 12.67 23.54 -5.65
CA THR A 57 11.55 23.72 -4.71
C THR A 57 10.20 23.70 -5.42
N TRP A 58 10.12 24.37 -6.58
CA TRP A 58 8.90 24.41 -7.39
C TRP A 58 8.46 23.02 -7.84
N TYR A 59 9.34 22.25 -8.49
CA TYR A 59 8.98 20.91 -8.98
C TYR A 59 8.66 19.92 -7.86
N ASN A 60 9.13 20.17 -6.63
CA ASN A 60 8.85 19.29 -5.49
C ASN A 60 7.52 19.59 -4.79
N TYR A 61 6.82 20.68 -5.11
CA TYR A 61 5.49 20.91 -4.59
C TYR A 61 4.54 19.76 -4.93
N ALA A 62 3.73 19.35 -3.97
CA ALA A 62 2.79 18.24 -4.14
C ALA A 62 1.86 18.50 -5.33
N SER A 63 1.36 19.73 -5.51
CA SER A 63 0.53 20.12 -6.66
C SER A 63 1.20 19.87 -8.01
N ASN A 64 2.53 20.05 -8.09
CA ASN A 64 3.29 19.92 -9.32
C ASN A 64 3.72 18.47 -9.59
N ARG A 65 3.92 17.67 -8.54
CA ARG A 65 4.25 16.24 -8.65
C ARG A 65 3.03 15.35 -8.83
N HIS A 66 1.88 15.72 -8.26
CA HIS A 66 0.71 14.87 -8.20
C HIS A 66 0.11 14.63 -9.59
N ILE A 67 -0.26 13.37 -9.84
CA ILE A 67 -0.97 12.94 -11.06
C ILE A 67 -2.43 12.78 -10.66
N GLN A 68 -3.30 13.62 -11.25
CA GLN A 68 -4.75 13.57 -11.07
C GLN A 68 -5.48 12.95 -12.27
N ASP A 69 -4.74 12.67 -13.35
CA ASP A 69 -5.27 12.02 -14.53
C ASP A 69 -5.78 10.61 -14.17
N GLU A 70 -7.06 10.37 -14.41
CA GLU A 70 -7.74 9.16 -13.96
C GLU A 70 -7.35 7.94 -14.80
N GLU A 71 -7.10 8.11 -16.11
CA GLU A 71 -6.67 7.05 -17.02
C GLU A 71 -5.28 6.53 -16.61
N LEU A 72 -4.35 7.45 -16.33
CA LEU A 72 -3.03 7.10 -15.80
C LEU A 72 -3.10 6.41 -14.44
N ARG A 73 -4.08 6.74 -13.60
CA ARG A 73 -4.29 6.08 -12.30
C ARG A 73 -4.78 4.64 -12.49
N GLU A 74 -5.67 4.40 -13.46
CA GLU A 74 -6.12 3.05 -13.82
C GLU A 74 -4.98 2.21 -14.41
N GLU A 75 -4.14 2.77 -15.27
CA GLU A 75 -2.95 2.07 -15.78
C GLU A 75 -1.99 1.64 -14.65
N VAL A 76 -1.80 2.52 -13.66
CA VAL A 76 -0.99 2.19 -12.47
C VAL A 76 -1.59 1.03 -11.68
N ALA A 77 -2.92 0.97 -11.57
CA ALA A 77 -3.58 -0.15 -10.93
C ALA A 77 -3.36 -1.46 -11.69
N VAL A 78 -3.52 -1.45 -13.01
CA VAL A 78 -3.29 -2.62 -13.88
C VAL A 78 -1.84 -3.10 -13.76
N MET A 79 -0.86 -2.19 -13.90
CA MET A 79 0.56 -2.52 -13.74
C MET A 79 0.85 -3.12 -12.35
N SER A 80 0.26 -2.55 -11.29
CA SER A 80 0.46 -3.08 -9.94
C SER A 80 -0.15 -4.47 -9.76
N ARG A 81 -1.31 -4.77 -10.35
CA ARG A 81 -1.92 -6.10 -10.33
C ARG A 81 -1.10 -7.13 -11.11
N ALA A 82 -0.50 -6.71 -12.22
CA ALA A 82 0.42 -7.53 -13.00
C ALA A 82 1.78 -7.77 -12.31
N GLY A 83 1.97 -7.30 -11.07
CA GLY A 83 3.19 -7.51 -10.29
C GLY A 83 4.34 -6.55 -10.64
N ALA A 84 4.07 -5.47 -11.37
CA ALA A 84 5.11 -4.50 -11.71
C ALA A 84 5.68 -3.83 -10.44
N LYS A 85 7.01 -3.75 -10.37
CA LYS A 85 7.70 -3.14 -9.22
C LYS A 85 7.42 -1.62 -9.19
N PRO A 86 7.21 -1.00 -8.00
CA PRO A 86 6.95 0.44 -7.89
C PRO A 86 8.00 1.35 -8.56
N LYS A 87 9.26 0.91 -8.64
CA LYS A 87 10.33 1.63 -9.36
C LYS A 87 10.10 1.65 -10.87
N GLY A 88 9.58 0.56 -11.45
CA GLY A 88 9.25 0.49 -12.87
C GLY A 88 8.05 1.38 -13.21
N ILE A 89 7.01 1.32 -12.37
CA ILE A 89 5.84 2.20 -12.48
C ILE A 89 6.26 3.67 -12.39
N LEU A 90 7.18 4.01 -11.48
CA LEU A 90 7.72 5.37 -11.37
C LEU A 90 8.42 5.83 -12.66
N ALA A 91 9.25 4.97 -13.26
CA ALA A 91 9.94 5.29 -14.51
C ALA A 91 8.95 5.53 -15.65
N TYR A 92 7.93 4.68 -15.77
CA TYR A 92 6.84 4.84 -16.73
C TYR A 92 6.13 6.18 -16.56
N LEU A 93 5.71 6.52 -15.33
CA LEU A 93 4.98 7.77 -15.07
C LEU A 93 5.82 9.01 -15.39
N ARG A 94 7.13 8.97 -15.12
CA ARG A 94 8.04 10.06 -15.47
C ARG A 94 8.20 10.21 -16.98
N ALA A 95 8.32 9.10 -17.70
CA ALA A 95 8.41 9.11 -19.16
C ALA A 95 7.12 9.63 -19.81
N LYS A 96 5.96 9.18 -19.34
CA LYS A 96 4.66 9.56 -19.92
C LYS A 96 4.22 10.98 -19.58
N THR A 97 4.51 11.48 -18.37
CA THR A 97 4.01 12.79 -17.90
C THR A 97 5.06 13.90 -17.85
N GLY A 98 6.35 13.56 -17.86
CA GLY A 98 7.44 14.50 -17.59
C GLY A 98 7.47 15.04 -16.15
N LYS A 99 6.53 14.67 -15.29
CA LYS A 99 6.45 15.16 -13.91
C LYS A 99 7.53 14.51 -13.04
N ARG A 100 8.06 15.27 -12.09
CA ARG A 100 9.02 14.78 -11.08
C ARG A 100 8.32 14.04 -9.94
N THR A 101 7.53 13.02 -10.27
CA THR A 101 6.93 12.11 -9.30
C THR A 101 8.02 11.43 -8.47
N VAL A 102 7.70 11.09 -7.22
CA VAL A 102 8.59 10.32 -6.33
C VAL A 102 7.95 8.98 -5.97
N LEU A 103 8.77 8.05 -5.47
CA LEU A 103 8.30 6.71 -5.06
C LEU A 103 7.11 6.75 -4.10
N ARG A 104 7.06 7.75 -3.21
CA ARG A 104 5.93 7.93 -2.29
C ARG A 104 4.62 8.17 -3.03
N ASP A 105 4.63 8.93 -4.12
CA ASP A 105 3.43 9.22 -4.90
C ASP A 105 2.90 7.93 -5.54
N VAL A 106 3.80 7.08 -6.06
CA VAL A 106 3.45 5.76 -6.62
C VAL A 106 2.87 4.84 -5.56
N HIS A 107 3.48 4.77 -4.36
CA HIS A 107 2.94 3.98 -3.27
C HIS A 107 1.53 4.45 -2.87
N ASN A 108 1.31 5.77 -2.83
CA ASN A 108 -0.01 6.32 -2.55
C ASN A 108 -1.02 5.93 -3.65
N MET A 109 -0.65 6.02 -4.93
CA MET A 109 -1.52 5.60 -6.04
C MET A 109 -1.86 4.11 -5.97
N ILE A 110 -0.88 3.25 -5.65
CA ILE A 110 -1.11 1.81 -5.47
C ILE A 110 -2.03 1.55 -4.28
N GLN A 111 -1.85 2.26 -3.16
CA GLN A 111 -2.72 2.13 -2.00
C GLN A 111 -4.15 2.60 -2.30
N ASP A 112 -4.32 3.69 -3.03
CA ASP A 112 -5.63 4.18 -3.47
C ASP A 112 -6.30 3.19 -4.44
N ALA A 113 -5.53 2.64 -5.39
CA ALA A 113 -6.01 1.61 -6.30
C ALA A 113 -6.50 0.39 -5.51
N LYS A 114 -5.68 -0.15 -4.59
CA LYS A 114 -6.09 -1.27 -3.72
C LYS A 114 -7.39 -0.99 -2.97
N LYS A 115 -7.53 0.21 -2.39
CA LYS A 115 -8.78 0.60 -1.71
C LYS A 115 -9.99 0.65 -2.64
N ARG A 116 -9.82 1.07 -3.90
CA ARG A 116 -10.90 1.11 -4.90
C ARG A 116 -11.29 -0.27 -5.40
N PHE A 117 -10.34 -1.17 -5.62
CA PHE A 117 -10.64 -2.54 -6.05
C PHE A 117 -11.15 -3.42 -4.90
N ASP A 118 -10.70 -3.15 -3.68
CA ASP A 118 -11.11 -3.88 -2.48
C ASP A 118 -12.25 -3.16 -1.74
N SER A 119 -12.89 -2.14 -2.33
CA SER A 119 -13.97 -1.39 -1.69
C SER A 119 -15.20 -2.30 -1.52
N GLY A 120 -15.26 -3.00 -0.38
CA GLY A 120 -16.34 -3.91 -0.02
C GLY A 120 -15.85 -5.23 0.57
N LEU A 121 -14.57 -5.59 0.38
CA LEU A 121 -14.01 -6.82 0.97
C LEU A 121 -13.50 -6.53 2.38
N THR A 122 -14.03 -7.24 3.34
CA THR A 122 -13.51 -7.25 4.71
C THR A 122 -12.11 -7.88 4.73
N ASP A 123 -11.35 -7.67 5.81
CA ASP A 123 -10.08 -8.39 6.03
C ASP A 123 -10.27 -9.91 5.94
N GLY A 124 -11.45 -10.41 6.35
CA GLY A 124 -11.84 -11.81 6.23
C GLY A 124 -11.98 -12.25 4.77
N ASP A 125 -12.68 -11.47 3.95
CA ASP A 125 -12.87 -11.81 2.53
C ASP A 125 -11.54 -11.82 1.77
N ARG A 126 -10.63 -10.91 2.13
CA ARG A 126 -9.26 -10.90 1.58
C ARG A 126 -8.45 -12.12 2.02
N ALA A 127 -8.59 -12.54 3.27
CA ALA A 127 -7.93 -13.75 3.76
C ALA A 127 -8.49 -15.01 3.08
N LEU A 128 -9.81 -15.11 2.91
CA LEU A 128 -10.46 -16.22 2.21
C LEU A 128 -9.99 -16.33 0.77
N LYS A 129 -9.95 -15.20 0.04
CA LYS A 129 -9.44 -15.18 -1.33
C LYS A 129 -8.01 -15.70 -1.45
N VAL A 130 -7.13 -15.36 -0.51
CA VAL A 130 -5.75 -15.86 -0.49
C VAL A 130 -5.70 -17.37 -0.23
N LEU A 131 -6.60 -17.91 0.62
CA LEU A 131 -6.72 -19.35 0.84
C LEU A 131 -7.26 -20.08 -0.39
N ASP A 132 -8.23 -19.49 -1.08
CA ASP A 132 -8.78 -20.03 -2.33
C ASP A 132 -7.68 -20.09 -3.41
N GLU A 133 -6.98 -18.99 -3.65
CA GLU A 133 -5.84 -18.94 -4.58
C GLU A 133 -4.74 -19.97 -4.21
N PHE A 134 -4.50 -20.18 -2.91
CA PHE A 134 -3.55 -21.20 -2.44
C PHE A 134 -4.03 -22.63 -2.75
N CYS A 135 -5.31 -22.94 -2.53
CA CYS A 135 -5.90 -24.24 -2.84
C CYS A 135 -5.89 -24.52 -4.35
N GLU A 136 -6.18 -23.51 -5.18
CA GLU A 136 -6.15 -23.61 -6.64
C GLU A 136 -4.74 -23.76 -7.21
N GLY A 137 -3.73 -23.20 -6.52
CA GLY A 137 -2.36 -23.15 -7.00
C GLY A 137 -1.67 -24.51 -7.21
N ALA A 138 -2.07 -25.56 -6.48
CA ALA A 138 -1.56 -26.91 -6.71
C ALA A 138 -2.53 -28.02 -6.26
N PRO A 139 -2.72 -29.08 -7.06
CA PRO A 139 -3.52 -30.24 -6.66
C PRO A 139 -3.04 -30.84 -5.33
N GLY A 140 -3.92 -30.87 -4.34
CA GLY A 140 -3.66 -31.41 -3.01
C GLY A 140 -3.32 -30.37 -1.94
N ASN A 141 -3.17 -29.09 -2.30
CA ASN A 141 -3.26 -28.00 -1.34
C ASN A 141 -4.66 -27.96 -0.72
N THR A 142 -4.75 -27.65 0.57
CA THR A 142 -6.02 -27.59 1.29
C THR A 142 -5.96 -26.48 2.33
N ALA A 143 -7.11 -25.85 2.57
CA ALA A 143 -7.30 -24.90 3.66
C ALA A 143 -8.65 -25.18 4.33
N GLU A 144 -8.72 -24.98 5.64
CA GLU A 144 -9.92 -25.16 6.45
C GLU A 144 -10.06 -23.99 7.43
N VAL A 145 -11.29 -23.50 7.57
CA VAL A 145 -11.65 -22.40 8.47
C VAL A 145 -12.66 -22.93 9.47
N VAL A 146 -12.26 -22.99 10.74
CA VAL A 146 -13.12 -23.45 11.83
C VAL A 146 -13.77 -22.24 12.49
N LEU A 147 -15.10 -22.17 12.40
CA LEU A 147 -15.93 -21.13 13.01
C LEU A 147 -16.44 -21.56 14.38
N ASP A 148 -16.57 -20.59 15.29
CA ASP A 148 -17.35 -20.76 16.50
C ASP A 148 -18.85 -20.79 16.18
N SER A 149 -19.55 -21.86 16.53
CA SER A 149 -20.96 -22.07 16.21
C SER A 149 -21.91 -21.07 16.88
N GLY A 150 -21.48 -20.40 17.97
CA GLY A 150 -22.31 -19.39 18.66
C GLY A 150 -22.07 -17.95 18.22
N SER A 151 -20.83 -17.58 17.89
CA SER A 151 -20.47 -16.19 17.57
C SER A 151 -20.16 -15.93 16.09
N GLY A 152 -20.01 -16.99 15.27
CA GLY A 152 -19.56 -16.86 13.88
C GLY A 152 -18.11 -16.38 13.75
N VAL A 153 -17.35 -16.32 14.85
CA VAL A 153 -15.96 -15.87 14.86
C VAL A 153 -15.04 -17.02 14.43
N VAL A 154 -14.11 -16.74 13.52
CA VAL A 154 -13.05 -17.67 13.13
C VAL A 154 -12.16 -17.98 14.33
N ARG A 155 -12.08 -19.25 14.72
CA ARG A 155 -11.21 -19.74 15.80
C ARG A 155 -9.86 -20.20 15.28
N VAL A 156 -9.88 -20.97 14.19
CA VAL A 156 -8.68 -21.58 13.63
C VAL A 156 -8.76 -21.54 12.10
N ILE A 157 -7.66 -21.16 11.46
CA ILE A 157 -7.45 -21.34 10.04
C ILE A 157 -6.26 -22.29 9.90
N THR A 158 -6.45 -23.39 9.20
CA THR A 158 -5.37 -24.31 8.83
C THR A 158 -5.22 -24.30 7.32
N PHE A 159 -3.99 -24.39 6.84
CA PHE A 159 -3.72 -24.61 5.42
C PHE A 159 -2.46 -25.45 5.28
N GLN A 160 -2.46 -26.35 4.31
CA GLN A 160 -1.40 -27.31 4.09
C GLN A 160 -1.16 -27.47 2.60
N SER A 161 0.10 -27.36 2.20
CA SER A 161 0.47 -27.67 0.82
C SER A 161 0.42 -29.18 0.57
N ALA A 162 0.28 -29.58 -0.70
CA ALA A 162 0.38 -30.97 -1.10
C ALA A 162 1.68 -31.62 -0.60
N ARG A 163 2.79 -30.87 -0.57
CA ARG A 163 4.08 -31.34 -0.06
C ARG A 163 4.03 -31.63 1.44
N MET A 164 3.46 -30.73 2.23
CA MET A 164 3.31 -30.92 3.69
C MET A 164 2.50 -32.18 3.99
N ARG A 165 1.40 -32.38 3.27
CA ARG A 165 0.54 -33.57 3.44
C ARG A 165 1.26 -34.87 3.09
N ARG A 166 2.01 -34.88 1.97
CA ARG A 166 2.82 -36.06 1.57
C ARG A 166 3.91 -36.38 2.59
N LEU A 167 4.62 -35.37 3.08
CA LEU A 167 5.66 -35.54 4.11
C LEU A 167 5.06 -36.08 5.41
N PHE A 168 3.89 -35.58 5.82
CA PHE A 168 3.23 -36.07 7.03
C PHE A 168 2.74 -37.52 6.88
N ALA A 169 2.21 -37.89 5.71
CA ALA A 169 1.81 -39.26 5.43
C ALA A 169 2.99 -40.23 5.40
N ALA A 170 4.16 -39.78 4.92
CA ALA A 170 5.38 -40.58 4.88
C ALA A 170 6.08 -40.68 6.24
N PHE A 171 6.03 -39.61 7.03
CA PHE A 171 6.77 -39.47 8.29
C PHE A 171 5.89 -38.88 9.41
N PRO A 172 4.97 -39.67 9.98
CA PRO A 172 4.05 -39.19 11.02
C PRO A 172 4.69 -39.11 12.41
N GLU A 173 5.95 -39.53 12.56
CA GLU A 173 6.57 -39.83 13.86
C GLU A 173 6.76 -38.59 14.75
N VAL A 174 7.22 -37.46 14.19
CA VAL A 174 7.46 -36.24 14.96
C VAL A 174 6.94 -35.00 14.23
N VAL A 175 5.94 -34.35 14.83
CA VAL A 175 5.47 -33.02 14.44
C VAL A 175 5.98 -31.99 15.45
N LEU A 176 6.83 -31.08 14.99
CA LEU A 176 7.23 -29.90 15.73
C LEU A 176 6.24 -28.76 15.47
N VAL A 177 5.67 -28.23 16.54
CA VAL A 177 4.86 -27.00 16.49
C VAL A 177 5.74 -25.85 16.94
N ASP A 178 6.15 -25.03 15.98
CA ASP A 178 6.80 -23.77 16.26
C ASP A 178 5.73 -22.71 16.59
N SER A 179 5.76 -22.27 17.85
CA SER A 179 4.90 -21.19 18.39
C SER A 179 5.71 -19.95 18.74
N THR A 180 6.96 -19.85 18.27
CA THR A 180 7.86 -18.73 18.58
C THR A 180 7.43 -17.43 17.90
N HIS A 181 6.64 -17.50 16.83
CA HIS A 181 6.15 -16.32 16.13
C HIS A 181 4.94 -15.65 16.80
N ASN A 182 5.02 -14.32 16.80
CA ASN A 182 4.11 -13.41 17.49
C ASN A 182 2.69 -13.41 16.91
N THR A 183 1.74 -12.81 17.63
CA THR A 183 0.38 -12.62 17.14
C THR A 183 0.33 -11.71 15.91
N ASN A 184 -0.54 -11.99 14.93
CA ASN A 184 -0.74 -11.11 13.78
C ASN A 184 -1.41 -9.77 14.19
N SER A 185 -1.61 -8.85 13.25
CA SER A 185 -2.23 -7.54 13.50
C SER A 185 -3.65 -7.64 14.09
N ASN A 186 -4.31 -8.78 13.87
CA ASN A 186 -5.65 -9.10 14.37
C ASN A 186 -5.59 -9.94 15.65
N ARG A 187 -4.40 -10.03 16.29
CA ARG A 187 -4.12 -10.72 17.55
C ARG A 187 -4.27 -12.24 17.53
N TYR A 188 -4.41 -12.85 16.35
CA TYR A 188 -4.39 -14.31 16.23
C TYR A 188 -2.98 -14.86 16.42
N LYS A 189 -2.87 -15.97 17.16
CA LYS A 189 -1.62 -16.71 17.32
C LYS A 189 -1.26 -17.41 16.01
N LEU A 190 0.01 -17.30 15.62
CA LEU A 190 0.55 -17.96 14.45
C LEU A 190 1.31 -19.21 14.91
N PHE A 191 1.03 -20.35 14.27
CA PHE A 191 1.70 -21.61 14.53
C PHE A 191 2.25 -22.15 13.21
N SER A 192 3.53 -22.55 13.20
CA SER A 192 4.18 -23.23 12.08
C SER A 192 4.42 -24.69 12.44
N PHE A 193 4.19 -25.60 11.51
CA PHE A 193 4.43 -27.03 11.71
C PHE A 193 5.65 -27.48 10.89
N ALA A 194 6.61 -28.13 11.55
CA ALA A 194 7.74 -28.78 10.91
C ALA A 194 7.69 -30.28 11.20
N ILE A 195 8.06 -31.09 10.20
CA ILE A 195 8.05 -32.55 10.31
C ILE A 195 9.51 -33.00 10.40
N HIS A 196 9.81 -33.88 11.35
CA HIS A 196 11.12 -34.49 11.51
C HIS A 196 11.03 -35.99 11.24
N ASP A 197 12.05 -36.53 10.58
CA ASP A 197 12.24 -37.96 10.33
C ASP A 197 13.59 -38.41 10.93
N VAL A 198 13.77 -39.73 11.10
CA VAL A 198 14.93 -40.41 11.70
C VAL A 198 16.25 -40.04 10.99
N PHE A 199 16.20 -39.62 9.72
CA PHE A 199 17.35 -39.19 8.94
C PHE A 199 17.68 -37.67 9.03
N GLY A 200 16.91 -36.88 9.80
CA GLY A 200 17.21 -35.46 10.05
C GLY A 200 16.10 -34.47 9.64
N ARG A 201 16.44 -33.17 9.67
CA ARG A 201 15.49 -32.05 9.55
C ARG A 201 15.14 -31.76 8.09
N VAL A 202 13.89 -31.99 7.69
CA VAL A 202 13.36 -31.53 6.38
C VAL A 202 12.71 -30.17 6.58
N SER A 203 13.43 -29.09 6.33
CA SER A 203 12.91 -27.73 6.54
C SER A 203 11.82 -27.41 5.52
N ASN A 204 10.59 -27.22 6.00
CA ASN A 204 9.56 -26.50 5.28
C ASN A 204 9.89 -25.01 5.32
N GLN A 205 10.42 -24.46 4.22
CA GLN A 205 10.28 -23.04 3.96
C GLN A 205 8.80 -22.82 3.61
N CYS A 206 8.11 -22.11 4.50
CA CYS A 206 6.83 -21.46 4.22
C CYS A 206 7.01 -20.39 3.14
#